data_AF-A0A2S7PGE6-F1
#
_entry.id   AF-A0A2S7PGE6-F1
#
_cell.length_a   1.000
_cell.length_b   1.000
_cell.length_c   1.000
_cell.angle_alpha   90.00
_cell.angle_beta   90.00
_cell.angle_gamma   90.00
#
_symmetry.space_group_name_H-M   'P 1'
#
loop_
_entity.id
_entity.type
_entity.pdbx_description
1 polymer ?
#
loop_
_entity_poly.entity_id
_entity_poly.type
_entity_poly.pdbx_seq_one_letter_code
_entity_poly.pdbx_strand_id
1 'polypeptide(L)'
;MTTSPSRSTNVQPPSMMVLPDGLTADSIDTIPVLCETLSRLQNFSSNNPPAASPSGATPSFNAANTTGPLNIKDIFTATDGIKHKLQKARAGVKELPDMHRSIEEQQEEMKEYEEKIKQQKQVLQLLMNAGIEMKKEKEARDTNDRMVT
;
A
#
# COMPACT_ATOMS: atom_id res chain seq x y z
N MET A 1 -25.25 1.53 39.38
CA MET A 1 -24.56 0.24 39.18
C MET A 1 -24.21 0.15 37.71
N THR A 2 -22.93 0.31 37.38
CA THR A 2 -22.40 0.63 36.05
C THR A 2 -22.10 -0.66 35.27
N THR A 3 -22.62 -0.80 34.06
CA THR A 3 -22.30 -1.94 33.19
C THR A 3 -21.11 -1.59 32.31
N SER A 4 -20.02 -2.34 32.47
CA SER A 4 -18.80 -2.26 31.66
C SER A 4 -19.03 -2.75 30.23
N PRO A 5 -18.53 -2.05 29.19
CA PRO A 5 -18.40 -2.64 27.86
C PRO A 5 -17.04 -3.32 27.69
N SER A 6 -17.09 -4.58 27.25
CA SER A 6 -15.92 -5.40 26.88
C SER A 6 -15.24 -4.83 25.63
N ARG A 7 -14.03 -4.29 25.78
CA ARG A 7 -13.16 -3.87 24.67
C ARG A 7 -12.40 -5.09 24.14
N SER A 8 -12.84 -5.66 23.01
CA SER A 8 -12.05 -6.59 22.23
C SER A 8 -10.87 -5.84 21.59
N THR A 9 -9.69 -5.94 22.18
CA THR A 9 -8.44 -5.52 21.55
C THR A 9 -8.01 -6.61 20.56
N ASN A 10 -8.39 -6.45 19.29
CA ASN A 10 -7.83 -7.20 18.18
C ASN A 10 -6.37 -6.73 17.98
N VAL A 11 -5.41 -7.48 18.51
CA VAL A 11 -3.98 -7.25 18.29
C VAL A 11 -3.61 -7.76 16.90
N GLN A 12 -3.72 -6.87 15.91
CA GLN A 12 -3.21 -7.11 14.57
C GLN A 12 -1.68 -6.93 14.59
N PRO A 13 -0.89 -7.94 14.14
CA PRO A 13 0.56 -7.80 14.04
C PRO A 13 0.95 -6.69 13.05
N PRO A 14 2.15 -6.09 13.16
CA PRO A 14 2.59 -5.02 12.28
C PRO A 14 2.62 -5.53 10.83
N SER A 15 1.59 -5.18 10.07
CA SER A 15 1.60 -5.39 8.62
C SER A 15 2.70 -4.50 8.08
N MET A 16 3.85 -5.10 7.78
CA MET A 16 4.80 -4.48 6.87
C MET A 16 3.98 -4.04 5.65
N MET A 17 4.14 -2.78 5.21
CA MET A 17 3.51 -2.21 4.01
C MET A 17 3.84 -3.07 2.79
N VAL A 18 3.17 -4.20 2.63
CA VAL A 18 3.18 -5.01 1.43
C VAL A 18 1.86 -4.68 0.79
N LEU A 19 1.91 -3.84 -0.25
CA LEU A 19 0.78 -3.66 -1.13
C LEU A 19 0.36 -5.06 -1.65
N PRO A 20 -0.93 -5.39 -1.68
CA PRO A 20 -1.39 -6.67 -2.19
C PRO A 20 -0.85 -6.89 -3.60
N ASP A 21 -0.44 -8.12 -3.89
CA ASP A 21 0.28 -8.49 -5.11
C ASP A 21 -0.50 -8.05 -6.36
N GLY A 22 0.01 -6.99 -6.99
CA GLY A 22 -0.56 -6.44 -8.23
C GLY A 22 -1.27 -5.10 -8.13
N LEU A 23 -1.29 -4.42 -6.97
CA LEU A 23 -1.50 -2.98 -6.91
C LEU A 23 -0.20 -2.23 -7.20
N THR A 24 0.12 -2.05 -8.48
CA THR A 24 1.17 -1.13 -8.92
C THR A 24 0.52 0.18 -9.39
N ALA A 25 1.25 1.31 -9.38
CA ALA A 25 0.73 2.59 -9.86
C ALA A 25 0.13 2.49 -11.29
N ASP A 26 0.72 1.66 -12.15
CA ASP A 26 0.25 1.36 -13.51
C ASP A 26 -1.06 0.56 -13.61
N SER A 27 -1.45 -0.15 -12.53
CA SER A 27 -2.73 -0.86 -12.47
C SER A 27 -3.91 0.09 -12.17
N ILE A 28 -3.62 1.23 -11.55
CA ILE A 28 -4.60 2.24 -11.13
C ILE A 28 -4.71 3.35 -12.18
N ASP A 29 -3.58 3.73 -12.80
CA ASP A 29 -3.54 4.76 -13.83
C ASP A 29 -4.01 4.24 -15.20
N THR A 30 -5.33 4.09 -15.33
CA THR A 30 -6.01 3.69 -16.58
C THR A 30 -6.37 4.88 -17.48
N ILE A 31 -6.10 6.12 -17.03
CA ILE A 31 -6.50 7.35 -17.73
C ILE A 31 -5.80 7.49 -19.09
N PRO A 32 -4.47 7.30 -19.23
CA PRO A 32 -3.80 7.40 -20.52
C PRO A 32 -4.37 6.42 -21.56
N VAL A 33 -4.66 5.19 -21.14
CA VAL A 33 -5.22 4.13 -21.99
C VAL A 33 -6.66 4.45 -22.41
N LEU A 34 -7.47 5.01 -21.50
CA LEU A 34 -8.82 5.50 -21.82
C LEU A 34 -8.78 6.68 -22.80
N CYS A 35 -7.88 7.65 -22.61
CA CYS A 35 -7.73 8.77 -23.53
C CYS A 35 -7.30 8.31 -24.93
N GLU A 36 -6.40 7.33 -25.03
CA GLU A 36 -5.97 6.77 -26.30
C GLU A 36 -7.13 6.04 -27.02
N THR A 37 -7.86 5.18 -26.30
CA THR A 37 -9.01 4.46 -26.86
C THR A 37 -10.14 5.40 -27.30
N LEU A 38 -10.43 6.45 -26.53
CA LEU A 38 -11.42 7.47 -26.90
C LEU A 38 -10.97 8.30 -28.11
N SER A 39 -9.69 8.69 -28.19
CA SER A 39 -9.15 9.43 -29.34
C SER A 39 -9.27 8.61 -30.63
N ARG A 40 -9.03 7.29 -30.55
CA ARG A 40 -9.18 6.36 -31.67
C ARG A 40 -10.64 6.15 -32.09
N LEU A 41 -11.58 6.20 -31.14
CA LEU A 41 -13.01 6.13 -31.41
C LEU A 41 -13.55 7.44 -32.02
N GLN A 42 -13.04 8.59 -31.57
CA GLN A 42 -13.46 9.89 -32.07
C GLN A 42 -13.01 10.10 -33.53
N ASN A 43 -11.80 9.64 -33.89
CA ASN A 43 -11.33 9.65 -35.28
C ASN A 43 -12.16 8.76 -36.23
N PHE A 44 -12.81 7.71 -35.74
CA PHE A 44 -13.79 6.93 -36.52
C PHE A 44 -15.07 7.71 -36.81
N SER A 45 -15.52 8.54 -35.86
CA SER A 45 -16.74 9.35 -36.01
C SER A 45 -16.57 10.53 -36.98
N SER A 46 -15.32 10.97 -37.22
CA SER A 46 -15.07 12.27 -37.83
C SER A 46 -14.66 12.30 -39.31
N ASN A 47 -14.47 11.22 -40.08
CA ASN A 47 -14.41 11.27 -41.58
C ASN A 47 -14.14 9.91 -42.30
N ASN A 48 -15.13 9.44 -43.10
CA ASN A 48 -15.03 8.77 -44.43
C ASN A 48 -14.59 7.25 -44.57
N PRO A 49 -14.75 6.59 -45.74
CA PRO A 49 -15.41 5.28 -45.99
C PRO A 49 -14.41 4.07 -46.06
N PRO A 50 -14.83 2.78 -46.30
CA PRO A 50 -13.98 1.63 -46.04
C PRO A 50 -12.94 1.44 -47.14
N ALA A 51 -11.65 1.54 -46.79
CA ALA A 51 -10.54 1.19 -47.67
C ALA A 51 -9.84 -0.09 -47.18
N ALA A 52 -9.98 -1.13 -48.01
CA ALA A 52 -9.13 -2.31 -48.22
C ALA A 52 -8.30 -2.88 -47.04
N SER A 53 -8.63 -4.13 -46.70
CA SER A 53 -7.82 -5.08 -45.94
C SER A 53 -6.39 -5.24 -46.50
N PRO A 54 -5.42 -5.56 -45.64
CA PRO A 54 -4.62 -6.75 -45.91
C PRO A 54 -4.55 -7.73 -44.73
N SER A 55 -4.30 -8.98 -45.12
CA SER A 55 -4.33 -10.22 -44.36
C SER A 55 -3.40 -10.29 -43.15
N GLY A 56 -3.85 -11.07 -42.16
CA GLY A 56 -3.01 -12.01 -41.40
C GLY A 56 -2.02 -11.42 -40.42
N ALA A 57 -2.48 -11.12 -39.20
CA ALA A 57 -1.59 -11.07 -38.03
C ALA A 57 -2.33 -11.62 -36.81
N THR A 58 -1.76 -12.67 -36.22
CA THR A 58 -2.14 -13.27 -34.94
C THR A 58 -2.23 -12.19 -33.84
N PRO A 59 -3.23 -12.22 -32.93
CA PRO A 59 -3.37 -11.20 -31.92
C PRO A 59 -2.25 -11.31 -30.89
N SER A 60 -1.20 -10.51 -31.07
CA SER A 60 -0.15 -10.30 -30.07
C SER A 60 -0.70 -9.36 -28.99
N PHE A 61 -0.55 -9.76 -27.73
CA PHE A 61 -1.10 -9.16 -26.51
C PHE A 61 -0.53 -7.77 -26.13
N ASN A 62 0.03 -7.03 -27.07
CA ASN A 62 0.60 -5.71 -26.82
C ASN A 62 -0.25 -4.62 -27.48
N ALA A 63 -1.19 -4.07 -26.72
CA ALA A 63 -2.02 -2.92 -27.08
C ALA A 63 -1.25 -1.59 -27.20
N ALA A 64 0.06 -1.61 -27.48
CA ALA A 64 0.91 -0.42 -27.55
C ALA A 64 1.18 0.10 -28.98
N ASN A 65 0.77 -0.63 -30.03
CA ASN A 65 1.16 -0.30 -31.41
C ASN A 65 0.02 -0.29 -32.44
N THR A 66 -1.25 -0.16 -32.01
CA THR A 66 -2.38 -0.11 -32.95
C THR A 66 -2.78 1.34 -33.24
N THR A 67 -1.96 2.05 -34.02
CA THR A 67 -2.12 3.48 -34.37
C THR A 67 -3.28 3.77 -35.34
N GLY A 68 -4.16 2.81 -35.60
CA GLY A 68 -5.28 2.90 -36.55
C GLY A 68 -6.64 3.15 -35.88
N PRO A 69 -7.64 3.66 -36.64
CA PRO A 69 -9.02 3.80 -36.17
C PRO A 69 -9.57 2.47 -35.64
N LEU A 70 -10.26 2.50 -34.50
CA LEU A 70 -10.89 1.31 -33.93
C LEU A 70 -12.14 0.95 -34.73
N ASN A 71 -12.20 -0.29 -35.25
CA ASN A 71 -13.43 -0.82 -35.84
C ASN A 71 -14.41 -1.17 -34.70
N ILE A 72 -15.71 -1.05 -34.93
CA ILE A 72 -16.77 -1.30 -33.92
C ILE A 72 -16.66 -2.70 -33.29
N LYS A 73 -16.14 -3.68 -34.04
CA LYS A 73 -15.91 -5.05 -33.57
C LYS A 73 -14.72 -5.17 -32.62
N ASP A 74 -13.75 -4.27 -32.72
CA ASP A 74 -12.49 -4.31 -31.96
C ASP A 74 -12.58 -3.51 -30.65
N ILE A 75 -13.66 -2.76 -30.44
CA ILE A 75 -13.91 -1.97 -29.21
C ILE A 75 -13.92 -2.89 -27.98
N PHE A 76 -14.57 -4.05 -28.07
CA PHE A 76 -14.64 -4.99 -26.97
C PHE A 76 -13.24 -5.48 -26.59
N THR A 77 -12.44 -5.90 -27.57
CA THR A 77 -11.06 -6.36 -27.37
C THR A 77 -10.14 -5.25 -26.87
N ALA A 78 -10.27 -4.03 -27.38
CA ALA A 78 -9.48 -2.88 -26.93
C ALA A 78 -9.83 -2.43 -25.50
N THR A 79 -11.08 -2.63 -25.07
CA THR A 79 -11.57 -2.23 -23.74
C THR A 79 -11.40 -3.33 -22.69
N ASP A 80 -11.31 -4.60 -23.10
CA ASP A 80 -11.25 -5.75 -22.17
C ASP A 80 -10.01 -5.68 -21.24
N GLY A 81 -8.87 -5.22 -21.75
CA GLY A 81 -7.68 -4.98 -20.93
C GLY A 81 -7.89 -3.93 -19.84
N ILE A 82 -8.65 -2.86 -20.14
CA ILE A 82 -9.01 -1.81 -19.18
C ILE A 82 -9.96 -2.36 -18.13
N LYS A 83 -10.94 -3.16 -18.55
CA LYS A 83 -11.88 -3.84 -17.64
C LYS A 83 -11.13 -4.74 -16.66
N HIS A 84 -10.18 -5.54 -17.13
CA HIS A 84 -9.37 -6.39 -16.26
C HIS A 84 -8.49 -5.58 -15.29
N LYS A 85 -7.84 -4.50 -15.76
CA LYS A 85 -7.08 -3.58 -14.90
C LYS A 85 -7.96 -2.96 -13.82
N LEU A 86 -9.14 -2.45 -14.18
CA LEU A 86 -10.07 -1.82 -13.24
C LEU A 86 -10.65 -2.81 -12.22
N GLN A 87 -10.99 -4.03 -12.66
CA GLN A 87 -11.46 -5.08 -11.76
C GLN A 87 -10.38 -5.48 -10.76
N LYS A 88 -9.13 -5.63 -11.22
CA LYS A 88 -7.98 -5.93 -10.37
C LYS A 88 -7.70 -4.81 -9.38
N ALA A 89 -7.68 -3.55 -9.83
CA ALA A 89 -7.49 -2.39 -8.96
C ALA A 89 -8.60 -2.30 -7.90
N ARG A 90 -9.87 -2.53 -8.28
CA ARG A 90 -11.00 -2.54 -7.34
C ARG A 90 -10.89 -3.64 -6.30
N ALA A 91 -10.44 -4.83 -6.69
CA ALA A 91 -10.22 -5.93 -5.76
C ALA A 91 -9.09 -5.60 -4.78
N GLY A 92 -7.94 -5.12 -5.30
CA GLY A 92 -6.81 -4.76 -4.46
C GLY A 92 -7.12 -3.60 -3.52
N VAL A 93 -7.84 -2.57 -3.96
CA VAL A 93 -8.24 -1.45 -3.09
C VAL A 93 -9.11 -1.93 -1.92
N LYS A 94 -9.93 -2.98 -2.11
CA LYS A 94 -10.71 -3.57 -1.00
C LYS A 94 -9.87 -4.42 -0.06
N GLU A 95 -8.76 -4.96 -0.54
CA GLU A 95 -7.82 -5.79 0.21
C GLU A 95 -6.83 -4.94 1.02
N LEU A 96 -6.72 -3.65 0.73
CA LEU A 96 -5.84 -2.75 1.47
C LEU A 96 -6.23 -2.70 2.96
N PRO A 97 -5.25 -2.82 3.87
CA PRO A 97 -5.50 -2.73 5.30
C PRO A 97 -6.04 -1.35 5.66
N ASP A 98 -6.89 -1.33 6.69
CA ASP A 98 -7.46 -0.11 7.28
C ASP A 98 -8.21 0.83 6.33
N MET A 99 -8.63 0.34 5.15
CA MET A 99 -9.53 1.05 4.22
C MET A 99 -10.90 1.41 4.80
N HIS A 100 -11.28 0.75 5.90
CA HIS A 100 -12.55 0.98 6.61
C HIS A 100 -12.41 2.01 7.73
N ARG A 101 -11.20 2.49 8.02
CA ARG A 101 -10.91 3.46 9.08
C ARG A 101 -10.65 4.84 8.50
N SER A 102 -10.95 5.87 9.28
CA SER A 102 -10.66 7.23 8.89
C SER A 102 -9.19 7.59 9.15
N ILE A 103 -8.69 8.61 8.45
CA ILE A 103 -7.32 9.10 8.65
C ILE A 103 -7.15 9.66 10.07
N GLU A 104 -8.20 10.29 10.61
CA GLU A 104 -8.19 10.86 11.96
C GLU A 104 -8.03 9.78 13.03
N GLU A 105 -8.74 8.66 12.89
CA GLU A 105 -8.61 7.51 13.80
C GLU A 105 -7.19 6.93 13.77
N GLN A 106 -6.62 6.78 12.57
CA GLN A 106 -5.25 6.30 12.40
C GLN A 106 -4.22 7.27 13.00
N GLN A 107 -4.43 8.59 12.86
CA GLN A 107 -3.55 9.59 13.46
C GLN A 107 -3.60 9.60 14.98
N GLU A 108 -4.78 9.42 15.57
CA GLU A 108 -4.93 9.29 17.01
C GLU A 108 -4.21 8.03 17.53
N GLU A 109 -4.36 6.91 16.82
CA GLU A 109 -3.67 5.65 17.13
C GLU A 109 -2.14 5.79 17.02
N MET A 110 -1.63 6.44 15.96
CA MET A 110 -0.20 6.75 15.84
C MET A 110 0.30 7.55 17.04
N LYS A 111 -0.44 8.57 17.47
CA LYS A 111 -0.07 9.40 18.63
C LYS A 111 -0.01 8.57 19.91
N GLU A 112 -0.96 7.67 20.13
CA GLU A 112 -0.94 6.74 21.27
C GLU A 112 0.29 5.83 21.24
N TYR A 113 0.64 5.27 20.07
CA TYR A 113 1.83 4.44 19.92
C TYR A 113 3.12 5.21 20.11
N GLU A 114 3.23 6.43 19.60
CA GLU A 114 4.39 7.31 19.81
C GLU A 114 4.59 7.62 21.30
N GLU A 115 3.51 7.88 22.02
CA GLU A 115 3.56 8.10 23.47
C GLU A 115 4.02 6.84 24.22
N LYS A 116 3.49 5.66 23.86
CA LYS A 116 3.95 4.38 24.42
C LYS A 116 5.43 4.14 24.16
N ILE A 117 5.91 4.40 22.94
CA ILE A 117 7.33 4.28 22.58
C ILE A 117 8.17 5.24 23.43
N LYS A 118 7.71 6.47 23.64
CA LYS A 118 8.40 7.45 24.49
C LYS A 118 8.51 6.95 25.92
N GLN A 119 7.43 6.44 26.50
CA GLN A 119 7.43 5.87 27.85
C GLN A 119 8.38 4.68 27.96
N GLN A 120 8.33 3.75 27.00
CA GLN A 120 9.21 2.58 26.95
C GLN A 120 10.69 2.99 26.87
N LYS A 121 11.02 3.99 26.06
CA LYS A 121 12.39 4.54 25.98
C LYS A 121 12.85 5.13 27.30
N GLN A 122 11.98 5.85 28.01
CA GLN A 122 12.29 6.41 29.33
C GLN A 122 12.54 5.33 30.37
N VAL A 123 11.72 4.27 30.39
CA VAL A 123 11.92 3.12 31.28
C VAL A 123 13.25 2.43 30.95
N LEU A 124 13.57 2.23 29.68
CA LEU A 124 14.83 1.62 29.26
C LEU A 124 16.04 2.45 29.72
N GLN A 125 15.96 3.79 29.63
CA GLN A 125 16.99 4.68 30.15
C GLN A 125 17.15 4.57 31.67
N LEU A 126 16.05 4.47 32.41
CA LEU A 126 16.09 4.29 33.86
C LEU A 126 16.79 2.97 34.23
N LEU A 127 16.42 1.87 33.56
CA LEU A 127 17.04 0.56 33.78
C LEU A 127 18.54 0.58 33.44
N MET A 128 18.91 1.24 32.34
CA MET A 128 20.31 1.41 31.95
C MET A 128 21.10 2.16 33.04
N ASN A 129 20.56 3.26 33.55
CA ASN A 129 21.21 4.05 34.61
C ASN A 129 21.35 3.25 35.91
N ALA A 130 20.29 2.57 36.34
CA ALA A 130 20.32 1.71 37.53
C ALA A 130 21.35 0.58 37.37
N GLY A 131 21.46 -0.02 36.18
CA GLY A 131 22.48 -1.03 35.88
C GLY A 131 23.92 -0.48 35.99
N ILE A 132 24.16 0.74 35.52
CA ILE A 132 25.46 1.42 35.64
C ILE A 132 25.78 1.73 37.11
N GLU A 133 24.81 2.21 37.87
CA GLU A 133 24.99 2.50 39.30
C GLU A 133 25.29 1.23 40.11
N MET A 134 24.53 0.14 39.90
CA MET A 134 24.81 -1.15 40.53
C MET A 134 26.20 -1.68 40.21
N LYS A 135 26.66 -1.51 38.96
CA LYS A 135 28.02 -1.87 38.56
C LYS A 135 29.07 -1.05 39.32
N LYS A 136 28.89 0.27 39.40
CA LYS A 136 29.80 1.17 40.14
C LYS A 136 29.84 0.84 41.64
N GLU A 137 28.68 0.57 42.25
CA GLU A 137 28.59 0.20 43.67
C GLU A 137 29.34 -1.10 43.96
N LYS A 138 29.21 -2.10 43.07
CA LYS A 138 29.94 -3.36 43.18
C LYS A 138 31.46 -3.15 43.06
N GLU A 139 31.91 -2.39 42.07
CA GLU A 139 33.33 -2.06 41.90
C GLU A 139 33.89 -1.31 43.11
N ALA A 140 33.14 -0.36 43.69
CA ALA A 140 33.52 0.37 44.89
C ALA A 140 33.68 -0.55 46.11
N ARG A 141 32.76 -1.50 46.32
CA ARG A 141 32.86 -2.50 47.39
C ARG A 141 34.10 -3.38 47.22
N ASP A 142 34.34 -3.90 46.01
CA ASP A 142 35.49 -4.75 45.72
C ASP A 142 36.83 -3.99 45.93
N THR A 143 36.90 -2.71 45.57
CA THR A 143 38.10 -1.89 45.84
C THR A 143 38.32 -1.61 47.33
N ASN A 144 37.25 -1.40 48.10
CA ASN A 144 37.35 -1.14 49.53
C ASN A 144 37.81 -2.39 50.30
N ASP A 145 37.30 -3.58 49.94
CA ASP A 145 37.71 -4.86 50.55
C ASP A 145 39.21 -5.14 50.33
N ARG A 146 39.73 -4.79 49.15
CA ARG A 146 41.15 -4.91 48.81
C ARG A 146 42.07 -3.91 49.55
N MET A 147 41.55 -2.79 50.05
CA MET A 147 42.36 -1.83 50.83
C MET A 147 42.41 -2.19 52.32
N VAL A 148 41.53 -3.08 52.78
CA VAL A 148 41.41 -3.46 54.20
C VAL A 148 42.16 -4.77 54.51
N THR A 149 42.62 -5.50 53.49
CA THR A 149 43.45 -6.71 53.59
C THR A 149 44.91 -6.44 53.29
#